data_AF-A0A7X2Z3K4-F1
#
_entry.id   AF-A0A7X2Z3K4-F1
#
_cell.length_a   1.000
_cell.length_b   1.000
_cell.length_c   1.000
_cell.angle_alpha   90.00
_cell.angle_beta   90.00
_cell.angle_gamma   90.00
#
_symmetry.space_group_name_H-M   'P 1'
#
loop_
_entity.id
_entity.type
_entity.pdbx_description
1 polymer ?
#
loop_
_entity_poly.entity_id
_entity_poly.type
_entity_poly.pdbx_seq_one_letter_code
_entity_poly.pdbx_strand_id
1 'polypeptide(L)'
;MLIDKSQYSSVPSSIELLFENDKLDIMKILCLIYALSVKRQRYIKASEILFYFALVNYNLIGIFGGNDCITSPNLYFRFQARFKPLLISMEKLGLLELNANVFTKPEDIKFKITIKGRGFFEENKSEFFIELQEKYLETFELVKFTSENSKKLKEGKL
;
A
#
# COMPACT_ATOMS: atom_id res chain seq x y z
N MET A 1 -35.91 -14.54 11.18
CA MET A 1 -34.93 -15.63 11.02
C MET A 1 -33.75 -15.07 10.27
N LEU A 2 -32.64 -14.80 10.97
CA LEU A 2 -31.41 -14.34 10.35
C LEU A 2 -30.71 -15.57 9.75
N ILE A 3 -30.57 -15.58 8.44
CA ILE A 3 -29.82 -16.60 7.72
C ILE A 3 -28.35 -16.42 8.09
N ASP A 4 -27.80 -17.44 8.70
CA ASP A 4 -26.42 -17.50 9.16
C ASP A 4 -25.48 -17.35 7.96
N LYS A 5 -24.62 -16.32 7.98
CA LYS A 5 -23.65 -16.02 6.90
C LYS A 5 -22.56 -17.10 6.76
N SER A 6 -22.54 -18.09 7.64
CA SER A 6 -21.59 -19.21 7.64
C SER A 6 -21.75 -20.18 6.46
N GLN A 7 -22.87 -20.14 5.72
CA GLN A 7 -23.16 -21.12 4.66
C GLN A 7 -22.55 -20.80 3.28
N TYR A 8 -21.74 -19.75 3.13
CA TYR A 8 -21.10 -19.40 1.84
C TYR A 8 -19.57 -19.22 1.90
N SER A 9 -18.90 -19.74 2.92
CA SER A 9 -17.43 -19.84 2.92
C SER A 9 -17.05 -21.19 2.31
N SER A 10 -16.95 -21.25 0.98
CA SER A 10 -16.64 -22.48 0.23
C SER A 10 -15.14 -22.82 0.21
N VAL A 11 -14.33 -22.19 1.08
CA VAL A 11 -12.88 -22.36 1.10
C VAL A 11 -12.35 -22.28 2.55
N PRO A 12 -11.37 -23.11 2.93
CA PRO A 12 -10.76 -23.07 4.26
C PRO A 12 -10.22 -21.68 4.63
N SER A 13 -10.18 -21.36 5.93
CA SER A 13 -9.70 -20.05 6.42
C SER A 13 -8.25 -19.72 6.01
N SER A 14 -7.41 -20.74 5.83
CA SER A 14 -6.06 -20.61 5.26
C SER A 14 -6.07 -20.20 3.78
N ILE A 15 -7.11 -20.57 3.04
CA ILE A 15 -7.36 -20.17 1.65
C ILE A 15 -8.01 -18.78 1.59
N GLU A 16 -8.93 -18.43 2.50
CA GLU A 16 -9.40 -17.03 2.65
C GLU A 16 -8.24 -16.07 2.99
N LEU A 17 -7.25 -16.51 3.76
CA LEU A 17 -6.01 -15.75 4.01
C LEU A 17 -5.16 -15.54 2.74
N LEU A 18 -5.22 -16.47 1.79
CA LEU A 18 -4.53 -16.40 0.50
C LEU A 18 -5.28 -15.55 -0.54
N PHE A 19 -6.60 -15.40 -0.41
CA PHE A 19 -7.44 -14.60 -1.30
C PHE A 19 -7.87 -13.30 -0.61
N GLU A 20 -7.17 -12.21 -0.91
CA GLU A 20 -7.63 -10.83 -0.65
C GLU A 20 -7.87 -10.50 0.83
N ASN A 21 -6.81 -10.66 1.64
CA ASN A 21 -6.84 -10.22 3.03
C ASN A 21 -6.68 -8.69 3.14
N ASP A 22 -7.79 -7.97 3.03
CA ASP A 22 -7.85 -6.52 3.21
C ASP A 22 -7.20 -6.04 4.52
N LYS A 23 -7.24 -6.85 5.60
CA LYS A 23 -6.59 -6.49 6.87
C LYS A 23 -5.07 -6.50 6.72
N LEU A 24 -4.51 -7.50 6.05
CA LEU A 24 -3.08 -7.57 5.76
C LEU A 24 -2.66 -6.43 4.83
N ASP A 25 -3.44 -6.15 3.80
CA ASP A 25 -3.16 -5.03 2.88
C ASP A 25 -3.22 -3.68 3.62
N ILE A 26 -4.21 -3.47 4.50
CA ILE A 26 -4.27 -2.30 5.39
C ILE A 26 -3.01 -2.19 6.25
N MET A 27 -2.58 -3.29 6.88
CA MET A 27 -1.38 -3.29 7.71
C MET A 27 -0.11 -3.00 6.91
N LYS A 28 0.01 -3.54 5.69
CA LYS A 28 1.14 -3.26 4.78
C LYS A 28 1.14 -1.80 4.30
N ILE A 29 -0.01 -1.23 3.99
CA ILE A 29 -0.15 0.20 3.65
C ILE A 29 0.20 1.06 4.87
N LEU A 30 -0.28 0.69 6.05
CA LEU A 30 0.00 1.41 7.29
C LEU A 30 1.50 1.38 7.62
N CYS A 31 2.15 0.22 7.46
CA CYS A 31 3.60 0.05 7.57
C CYS A 31 4.35 0.99 6.60
N LEU A 32 3.93 1.05 5.33
CA LEU A 32 4.52 1.93 4.33
C LEU A 32 4.40 3.41 4.71
N ILE A 33 3.19 3.86 5.07
CA ILE A 33 2.93 5.25 5.44
C ILE A 33 3.67 5.58 6.74
N TYR A 34 3.71 4.64 7.69
CA TYR A 34 4.49 4.78 8.92
C TYR A 34 5.98 4.98 8.61
N ALA A 35 6.58 4.13 7.78
CA ALA A 35 7.97 4.25 7.34
C ALA A 35 8.27 5.63 6.71
N LEU A 36 7.41 6.09 5.80
CA LEU A 36 7.53 7.42 5.20
C LEU A 36 7.42 8.53 6.25
N SER A 37 6.53 8.35 7.22
CA SER A 37 6.27 9.33 8.27
C SER A 37 7.39 9.46 9.30
N VAL A 38 8.23 8.43 9.45
CA VAL A 38 9.46 8.46 10.26
C VAL A 38 10.51 9.34 9.58
N LYS A 39 10.69 9.22 8.26
CA LYS A 39 11.64 10.06 7.51
C LYS A 39 11.11 11.46 7.23
N ARG A 40 9.80 11.63 7.01
CA ARG A 40 9.19 12.90 6.60
C ARG A 40 7.82 13.06 7.27
N GLN A 41 7.67 14.04 8.16
CA GLN A 41 6.36 14.40 8.73
C GLN A 41 5.49 15.19 7.74
N ARG A 42 5.21 14.62 6.57
CA ARG A 42 4.42 15.27 5.52
C ARG A 42 3.24 14.41 5.07
N TYR A 43 2.29 15.09 4.43
CA TYR A 43 1.26 14.45 3.63
C TYR A 43 1.87 13.79 2.39
N ILE A 44 1.46 12.56 2.11
CA ILE A 44 1.97 11.71 1.03
C ILE A 44 0.85 11.50 0.02
N LYS A 45 1.13 11.63 -1.28
CA LYS A 45 0.12 11.43 -2.32
C LYS A 45 -0.32 9.95 -2.39
N ALA A 46 -1.59 9.70 -2.68
CA ALA A 46 -2.09 8.34 -2.96
C ALA A 46 -1.27 7.64 -4.05
N SER A 47 -0.88 8.37 -5.09
CA SER A 47 -0.01 7.85 -6.16
C SER A 47 1.38 7.42 -5.66
N GLU A 48 1.94 8.14 -4.69
CA GLU A 48 3.26 7.84 -4.09
C GLU A 48 3.17 6.59 -3.21
N ILE A 49 2.09 6.45 -2.43
CA ILE A 49 1.82 5.25 -1.62
C ILE A 49 1.66 4.03 -2.54
N LEU A 50 0.83 4.14 -3.58
CA LEU A 50 0.62 3.06 -4.56
C LEU A 50 1.93 2.65 -5.25
N PHE A 51 2.76 3.64 -5.61
CA PHE A 51 4.05 3.42 -6.24
C PHE A 51 4.97 2.57 -5.36
N TYR A 52 5.27 3.00 -4.13
CA TYR A 52 6.18 2.27 -3.25
C TYR A 52 5.60 0.93 -2.79
N PHE A 53 4.29 0.86 -2.57
CA PHE A 53 3.62 -0.39 -2.24
C PHE A 53 3.87 -1.43 -3.34
N ALA A 54 3.67 -1.04 -4.60
CA ALA A 54 3.86 -1.93 -5.73
C ALA A 54 5.32 -2.34 -5.92
N LEU A 55 6.29 -1.43 -5.72
CA LEU A 55 7.71 -1.75 -5.79
C LEU A 55 8.11 -2.87 -4.82
N VAL A 56 7.70 -2.76 -3.56
CA VAL A 56 8.12 -3.69 -2.51
C VAL A 56 7.29 -4.97 -2.50
N ASN A 57 5.97 -4.87 -2.57
CA ASN A 57 5.09 -6.03 -2.38
C ASN A 57 4.93 -6.89 -3.64
N TYR A 58 5.21 -6.34 -4.82
CA TYR A 58 5.17 -7.09 -6.09
C TYR A 58 6.56 -7.29 -6.70
N ASN A 59 7.62 -7.03 -5.91
CA ASN A 59 9.01 -7.17 -6.32
C ASN A 59 9.34 -6.42 -7.63
N LEU A 60 8.68 -5.26 -7.85
CA LEU A 60 8.84 -4.46 -9.08
C LEU A 60 10.08 -3.55 -9.01
N ILE A 61 10.83 -3.59 -7.91
CA ILE A 61 12.10 -2.86 -7.78
C ILE A 61 13.11 -3.28 -8.86
N GLY A 62 13.04 -4.52 -9.35
CA GLY A 62 13.90 -5.04 -10.41
C GLY A 62 13.86 -4.24 -11.72
N ILE A 63 12.74 -3.55 -12.01
CA ILE A 63 12.60 -2.65 -13.17
C ILE A 63 13.67 -1.53 -13.15
N PHE A 64 14.10 -1.11 -11.96
CA PHE A 64 15.08 -0.04 -11.79
C PHE A 64 16.53 -0.56 -11.64
N GLY A 65 16.71 -1.88 -11.50
CA GLY A 65 18.00 -2.51 -11.30
C GLY A 65 18.68 -3.03 -12.56
N GLY A 66 18.09 -2.83 -13.76
CA GLY A 66 18.65 -3.32 -15.03
C GLY A 66 18.58 -4.84 -15.22
N ASN A 67 17.91 -5.56 -14.31
CA ASN A 67 17.60 -6.97 -14.49
C ASN A 67 16.36 -7.08 -15.40
N ASP A 68 16.42 -7.93 -16.43
CA ASP A 68 15.30 -8.28 -17.31
C ASP A 68 14.20 -9.03 -16.54
N CYS A 69 13.55 -8.35 -15.60
CA CYS A 69 12.41 -8.88 -14.90
C CYS A 69 11.18 -8.56 -15.74
N ILE A 70 10.65 -9.58 -16.44
CA ILE A 70 9.33 -9.52 -17.07
C ILE A 70 8.31 -9.44 -15.95
N THR A 71 8.09 -8.23 -15.47
CA THR A 71 7.08 -7.92 -14.47
C THR A 71 5.76 -7.78 -15.21
N SER A 72 4.73 -8.49 -14.76
CA SER A 72 3.39 -8.34 -15.35
C SER A 72 2.78 -7.02 -14.87
N PRO A 73 2.56 -6.02 -15.75
CA PRO A 73 1.93 -4.75 -15.36
C PRO A 73 0.55 -4.96 -14.73
N ASN A 74 -0.08 -6.11 -15.00
CA ASN A 74 -1.35 -6.54 -14.43
C ASN A 74 -1.37 -6.50 -12.90
N LEU A 75 -0.26 -6.81 -12.21
CA LEU A 75 -0.20 -6.78 -10.74
C LEU A 75 -0.38 -5.35 -10.19
N TYR A 76 0.22 -4.35 -10.82
CA TYR A 76 0.04 -2.94 -10.45
C TYR A 76 -1.42 -2.51 -10.62
N PHE A 77 -2.02 -2.80 -11.78
CA PHE A 77 -3.40 -2.41 -12.07
C PHE A 77 -4.43 -3.13 -11.19
N ARG A 78 -4.20 -4.42 -10.90
CA ARG A 78 -5.06 -5.19 -10.00
C ARG A 78 -5.07 -4.59 -8.60
N PHE A 79 -3.91 -4.20 -8.07
CA PHE A 79 -3.85 -3.56 -6.77
C PHE A 79 -4.41 -2.14 -6.78
N GLN A 80 -4.16 -1.37 -7.83
CA GLN A 80 -4.70 -0.01 -7.97
C GLN A 80 -6.23 0.02 -7.80
N ALA A 81 -6.94 -1.00 -8.32
CA ALA A 81 -8.39 -1.10 -8.19
C ALA A 81 -8.84 -1.28 -6.72
N ARG A 82 -8.11 -2.09 -5.94
CA ARG A 82 -8.42 -2.37 -4.51
C ARG A 82 -7.85 -1.31 -3.56
N PHE A 83 -6.79 -0.62 -3.95
CA PHE A 83 -6.07 0.33 -3.11
C PHE A 83 -6.92 1.53 -2.63
N LYS A 84 -7.75 2.10 -3.51
CA LYS A 84 -8.59 3.25 -3.14
C LYS A 84 -9.62 2.91 -2.05
N PRO A 85 -10.41 1.83 -2.16
CA PRO A 85 -11.26 1.37 -1.06
C PRO A 85 -10.52 1.20 0.27
N LEU A 86 -9.30 0.65 0.26
CA LEU A 86 -8.51 0.46 1.48
C LEU A 86 -8.16 1.79 2.15
N LEU A 87 -7.72 2.80 1.38
CA LEU A 87 -7.42 4.13 1.93
C LEU A 87 -8.65 4.79 2.56
N ILE A 88 -9.82 4.66 1.94
CA ILE A 88 -11.09 5.17 2.49
C ILE A 88 -11.42 4.46 3.80
N SER A 89 -11.27 3.14 3.85
CA SER A 89 -11.48 2.37 5.09
C SER A 89 -10.53 2.79 6.20
N MET A 90 -9.24 2.99 5.89
CA MET A 90 -8.24 3.45 6.85
C MET A 90 -8.53 4.85 7.40
N GLU A 91 -9.02 5.76 6.56
CA GLU A 91 -9.46 7.10 6.96
C GLU A 91 -10.68 7.02 7.89
N LYS A 92 -11.71 6.24 7.53
CA LYS A 92 -12.90 6.01 8.39
C LYS A 92 -12.58 5.37 9.73
N LEU A 93 -11.54 4.53 9.78
CA LEU A 93 -11.03 3.95 11.02
C LEU A 93 -10.22 4.94 11.86
N GLY A 94 -9.94 6.13 11.35
CA GLY A 94 -9.14 7.18 11.99
C GLY A 94 -7.64 6.89 12.00
N LEU A 95 -7.17 5.96 11.16
CA LEU A 95 -5.75 5.61 11.05
C LEU A 95 -5.00 6.62 10.16
N LEU A 96 -5.70 7.22 9.20
CA LEU A 96 -5.19 8.22 8.28
C LEU A 96 -6.00 9.51 8.33
N GLU A 97 -5.33 10.62 8.07
CA GLU A 97 -5.91 11.94 7.82
C GLU A 97 -5.82 12.23 6.32
N LEU A 98 -6.94 12.59 5.71
CA LEU A 98 -7.05 12.92 4.29
C LEU A 98 -6.96 14.43 4.08
N ASN A 99 -6.17 14.85 3.10
CA ASN A 99 -6.08 16.23 2.63
C ASN A 99 -6.41 16.29 1.14
N ALA A 100 -7.63 16.76 0.85
CA ALA A 100 -8.14 17.03 -0.48
C ALA A 100 -9.31 18.04 -0.41
N ASN A 101 -9.62 18.63 -1.56
CA ASN A 101 -10.82 19.45 -1.78
C ASN A 101 -11.56 18.97 -3.04
N VAL A 102 -12.70 19.60 -3.36
CA VAL A 102 -13.55 19.24 -4.51
C VAL A 102 -12.87 19.35 -5.88
N PHE A 103 -11.75 20.09 -5.98
CA PHE A 103 -10.97 20.24 -7.21
C PHE A 103 -9.75 19.32 -7.25
N THR A 104 -9.49 18.57 -6.17
CA THR A 104 -8.32 17.71 -6.06
C THR A 104 -8.54 16.45 -6.90
N LYS A 105 -7.64 16.20 -7.84
CA LYS A 105 -7.66 14.97 -8.64
C LYS A 105 -7.45 13.74 -7.72
N PRO A 106 -8.08 12.59 -8.00
CA PRO A 106 -7.96 11.39 -7.16
C PRO A 106 -6.51 10.94 -6.89
N GLU A 107 -5.61 11.13 -7.84
CA GLU A 107 -4.19 10.79 -7.74
C GLU A 107 -3.37 11.77 -6.87
N ASP A 108 -3.84 13.00 -6.72
CA ASP A 108 -3.23 14.06 -5.94
C ASP A 108 -3.75 14.14 -4.50
N ILE A 109 -4.78 13.35 -4.15
CA ILE A 109 -5.26 13.20 -2.77
C ILE A 109 -4.10 12.78 -1.89
N LYS A 110 -3.91 13.48 -0.76
CA LYS A 110 -2.81 13.19 0.15
C LYS A 110 -3.31 12.63 1.47
N PHE A 111 -2.49 11.79 2.06
CA PHE A 111 -2.75 11.12 3.32
C PHE A 111 -1.59 11.34 4.29
N LYS A 112 -1.91 11.43 5.58
CA LYS A 112 -0.93 11.44 6.66
C LYS A 112 -1.37 10.42 7.71
N ILE A 113 -0.44 9.71 8.32
CA ILE A 113 -0.77 8.84 9.45
C ILE A 113 -1.14 9.66 10.68
N THR A 114 -2.25 9.30 11.34
CA THR A 114 -2.69 9.95 12.58
C THR A 114 -1.89 9.42 13.77
N ILE A 115 -2.02 10.06 14.93
CA ILE A 115 -1.46 9.54 16.19
C ILE A 115 -2.06 8.15 16.49
N LYS A 116 -3.37 7.98 16.28
CA LYS A 116 -4.07 6.70 16.41
C LYS A 116 -3.49 5.64 15.46
N GLY A 117 -3.24 6.00 14.20
CA GLY A 117 -2.64 5.09 13.21
C GLY A 117 -1.23 4.66 13.60
N ARG A 118 -0.41 5.58 14.12
CA ARG A 118 0.93 5.24 14.65
C ARG A 118 0.86 4.29 15.83
N GLY A 119 0.02 4.59 16.82
CA GLY A 119 -0.18 3.73 17.99
C GLY A 119 -0.65 2.33 17.58
N PHE A 120 -1.65 2.25 16.70
CA PHE A 120 -2.16 0.99 16.18
C PHE A 120 -1.08 0.17 15.47
N PHE A 121 -0.23 0.80 14.65
CA PHE A 121 0.88 0.08 14.00
C PHE A 121 1.91 -0.43 15.01
N GLU A 122 2.34 0.42 15.96
CA GLU A 122 3.32 0.07 16.98
C GLU A 122 2.85 -1.07 17.89
N GLU A 123 1.57 -1.11 18.24
CA GLU A 123 0.95 -2.18 19.05
C GLU A 123 0.86 -3.52 18.31
N ASN A 124 0.78 -3.49 16.97
CA ASN A 124 0.53 -4.67 16.14
C ASN A 124 1.73 -5.02 15.24
N LYS A 125 2.88 -4.36 15.41
CA LYS A 125 4.07 -4.66 14.61
C LYS A 125 4.64 -6.01 15.04
N SER A 126 4.75 -6.92 14.08
CA SER A 126 5.48 -8.18 14.22
C SER A 126 6.83 -8.08 13.53
N GLU A 127 7.69 -9.08 13.73
CA GLU A 127 8.98 -9.21 13.02
C GLU A 127 8.82 -9.03 11.49
N PHE A 128 7.79 -9.66 10.91
CA PHE A 128 7.42 -9.47 9.50
C PHE A 128 7.24 -8.00 9.10
N PHE A 129 6.56 -7.20 9.93
CA PHE A 129 6.32 -5.78 9.63
C PHE A 129 7.54 -4.90 9.89
N ILE A 130 8.47 -5.32 10.75
CA ILE A 130 9.76 -4.66 10.96
C ILE A 130 10.63 -4.84 9.71
N GLU A 131 10.79 -6.08 9.23
CA GLU A 131 11.53 -6.36 8.00
C GLU A 131 10.91 -5.64 6.79
N LEU A 132 9.58 -5.62 6.71
CA LEU A 132 8.87 -4.92 5.63
C LEU A 132 9.10 -3.40 5.70
N GLN A 133 9.12 -2.82 6.91
CA GLN A 133 9.43 -1.41 7.12
C GLN A 133 10.84 -1.08 6.62
N GLU A 134 11.83 -1.91 6.94
CA GLU A 134 13.21 -1.74 6.47
C GLU A 134 13.30 -1.77 4.94
N LYS A 135 12.65 -2.74 4.30
CA LYS A 135 12.58 -2.82 2.82
C LYS A 135 11.98 -1.56 2.20
N TYR A 136 10.94 -0.98 2.80
CA TYR A 136 10.41 0.30 2.34
C TYR A 136 11.42 1.43 2.50
N LEU A 137 12.09 1.53 3.65
CA LEU A 137 13.09 2.56 3.90
C LEU A 137 14.27 2.50 2.92
N GLU A 138 14.73 1.30 2.58
CA GLU A 138 15.74 1.05 1.55
C GLU A 138 15.23 1.47 0.16
N THR A 139 14.00 1.07 -0.19
CA THR A 139 13.40 1.41 -1.48
C THR A 139 13.26 2.92 -1.67
N PHE A 140 12.97 3.68 -0.61
CA PHE A 140 12.90 5.14 -0.69
C PHE A 140 14.22 5.81 -1.06
N GLU A 141 15.34 5.21 -0.66
CA GLU A 141 16.68 5.71 -0.99
C GLU A 141 17.10 5.28 -2.40
N LEU A 142 16.71 4.08 -2.82
CA LEU A 142 17.04 3.53 -4.14
C LEU A 142 16.25 4.18 -5.28
N VAL A 143 14.92 4.31 -5.13
CA VAL A 143 14.04 4.74 -6.22
C VAL A 143 13.17 5.91 -5.78
N LYS A 144 13.45 7.09 -6.33
CA LYS A 144 12.62 8.29 -6.05
C LYS A 144 11.28 8.22 -6.77
N PHE A 145 10.21 8.62 -6.08
CA PHE A 145 8.91 8.87 -6.71
C PHE A 145 8.97 10.10 -7.64
N THR A 146 9.01 9.85 -8.94
CA THR A 146 8.96 10.86 -10.01
C THR A 146 7.92 10.47 -11.06
N SER A 147 7.53 11.44 -11.90
CA SER A 147 6.64 11.16 -13.05
C SER A 147 7.23 10.13 -14.01
N GLU A 148 8.55 10.22 -14.26
CA GLU A 148 9.28 9.28 -15.11
C GLU A 148 9.27 7.87 -14.53
N ASN A 149 9.64 7.69 -13.26
CA ASN A 149 9.69 6.37 -12.63
C ASN A 149 8.29 5.76 -12.48
N SER A 150 7.28 6.59 -12.21
CA SER A 150 5.88 6.15 -12.19
C SER A 150 5.41 5.67 -13.56
N LYS A 151 5.88 6.29 -14.64
CA LYS A 151 5.59 5.87 -16.02
C LYS A 151 6.27 4.53 -16.33
N LYS A 152 7.57 4.39 -16.01
CA LYS A 152 8.32 3.13 -16.14
C LYS A 152 7.62 1.96 -15.44
N LEU A 153 7.15 2.18 -14.20
CA LEU A 153 6.41 1.17 -13.43
C LEU A 153 5.10 0.74 -14.10
N LYS A 154 4.36 1.67 -14.69
CA LYS A 154 3.07 1.38 -15.35
C LYS A 154 3.24 0.70 -16.70
N GLU A 155 4.29 1.07 -17.44
CA GLU A 155 4.55 0.56 -18.78
C GLU A 155 5.28 -0.79 -18.77
N GLY A 156 5.93 -1.15 -17.65
CA GLY A 156 6.65 -2.41 -17.50
C GLY A 156 7.83 -2.55 -18.48
N LYS A 157 8.41 -1.42 -18.91
CA LYS A 157 9.49 -1.37 -19.90
C LYS A 157 10.71 -0.63 -19.32
N LEU A 158 11.89 -1.19 -19.60
CA LEU A 158 13.21 -0.55 -19.43
C LEU A 158 13.36 0.64 -20.37
#